data_AF-A0A3M2DXX3-F1
#
_entry.id   AF-A0A3M2DXX3-F1
#
_cell.length_a   1.000
_cell.length_b   1.000
_cell.length_c   1.000
_cell.angle_alpha   90.00
_cell.angle_beta   90.00
_cell.angle_gamma   90.00
#
_symmetry.space_group_name_H-M   'P 1'
#
loop_
_entity.id
_entity.type
_entity.pdbx_description
1 polymer ?
#
loop_
_entity_poly.entity_id
_entity_poly.type
_entity_poly.pdbx_seq_one_letter_code
_entity_poly.pdbx_strand_id
1 'polypeptide(L)'
;MGVLLELDDEYRRLARAGRLPRIAPRKRNPEARAWLPIWHPRRGDWRFTVLFSNTERAHRTGHVGDWVVIYSRRPGAPEGQATVVTEWRGELRGKRVVRGREDECRRYYRRPVDPRVARWARRTARALSAA
;
A
#
# COMPACT_ATOMS: atom_id res chain seq x y z
N MET A 1 12.66 1.99 0.71
CA MET A 1 11.69 2.74 -0.13
C MET A 1 11.05 1.94 -1.25
N GLY A 2 11.81 1.42 -2.23
CA GLY A 2 11.22 0.81 -3.45
C GLY A 2 10.12 -0.23 -3.20
N VAL A 3 10.32 -1.16 -2.25
CA VAL A 3 9.32 -2.21 -1.94
C VAL A 3 7.98 -1.65 -1.46
N LEU A 4 7.98 -0.62 -0.61
CA LEU A 4 6.74 -0.03 -0.08
C LEU A 4 5.94 0.69 -1.16
N LEU A 5 6.62 1.40 -2.06
CA LEU A 5 5.97 2.10 -3.17
C LEU A 5 5.48 1.13 -4.26
N GLU A 6 6.20 0.02 -4.48
CA GLU A 6 5.72 -1.06 -5.38
C GLU A 6 4.49 -1.77 -4.82
N LEU A 7 4.45 -2.03 -3.52
CA LEU A 7 3.28 -2.59 -2.85
C LEU A 7 2.08 -1.64 -2.93
N ASP A 8 2.30 -0.34 -2.72
CA ASP A 8 1.28 0.70 -2.84
C ASP A 8 0.68 0.77 -4.25
N ASP A 9 1.53 0.86 -5.28
CA ASP A 9 1.09 0.94 -6.68
C ASP A 9 0.25 -0.28 -7.08
N GLU A 10 0.77 -1.49 -6.81
CA GLU A 10 0.10 -2.73 -7.20
C GLU A 10 -1.19 -2.95 -6.41
N TYR A 11 -1.18 -2.69 -5.10
CA TYR A 11 -2.40 -2.78 -4.27
C TYR A 11 -3.48 -1.85 -4.81
N ARG A 12 -3.17 -0.58 -5.09
CA ARG A 12 -4.14 0.39 -5.61
C ARG A 12 -4.68 -0.03 -6.98
N ARG A 13 -3.83 -0.58 -7.85
CA ARG A 13 -4.23 -1.11 -9.15
C ARG A 13 -5.22 -2.27 -9.01
N LEU A 14 -4.91 -3.26 -8.16
CA LEU A 14 -5.77 -4.42 -7.92
C LEU A 14 -7.08 -4.04 -7.22
N ALA A 15 -7.02 -3.15 -6.23
CA ALA A 15 -8.19 -2.67 -5.52
C ALA A 15 -9.18 -1.95 -6.46
N ARG A 16 -8.67 -1.07 -7.34
CA ARG A 16 -9.49 -0.39 -8.37
C ARG A 16 -10.09 -1.37 -9.37
N ALA A 17 -9.35 -2.42 -9.72
CA ALA A 17 -9.85 -3.46 -10.61
C ALA A 17 -10.82 -4.45 -9.93
N GLY A 18 -11.10 -4.31 -8.63
CA GLY A 18 -11.97 -5.24 -7.89
C GLY A 18 -11.37 -6.64 -7.70
N ARG A 19 -10.06 -6.81 -7.85
CA ARG A 19 -9.36 -8.12 -7.85
C ARG A 19 -8.85 -8.56 -6.48
N LEU A 20 -9.22 -7.86 -5.42
CA LEU A 20 -8.78 -8.17 -4.06
C LEU A 20 -9.95 -8.68 -3.22
N PRO A 21 -9.71 -9.67 -2.34
CA PRO A 21 -10.69 -10.03 -1.33
C PRO A 21 -11.01 -8.81 -0.46
N ARG A 22 -12.24 -8.78 0.04
CA ARG A 22 -12.71 -7.72 0.93
C ARG A 22 -12.98 -8.29 2.31
N ILE A 23 -12.65 -7.52 3.33
CA ILE A 23 -12.97 -7.83 4.72
C ILE A 23 -14.03 -6.87 5.24
N ALA A 24 -14.75 -7.30 6.27
CA ALA A 24 -15.60 -6.44 7.06
C ALA A 24 -14.74 -5.77 8.17
N PRO A 25 -14.37 -4.49 8.05
CA PRO A 25 -13.58 -3.86 9.10
C PRO A 25 -14.40 -3.76 10.38
N ARG A 26 -13.77 -3.97 11.55
CA ARG A 26 -14.44 -3.91 12.86
C ARG A 26 -14.92 -2.50 13.23
N LYS A 27 -14.18 -1.48 12.81
CA LYS A 27 -14.48 -0.06 13.07
C LYS A 27 -15.12 0.55 11.84
N ARG A 28 -16.06 1.48 12.04
CA ARG A 28 -16.73 2.23 10.94
C ARG A 28 -17.41 1.31 9.92
N ASN A 29 -18.08 0.28 10.44
CA ASN A 29 -18.86 -0.66 9.64
C ASN A 29 -20.08 -1.16 10.43
N PRO A 30 -21.07 -0.29 10.70
CA PRO A 30 -22.24 -0.67 11.50
C PRO A 30 -23.00 -1.86 10.91
N GLU A 31 -23.01 -1.97 9.58
CA GLU A 31 -23.70 -3.01 8.83
C GLU A 31 -22.89 -4.30 8.67
N ALA A 32 -21.69 -4.38 9.25
CA ALA A 32 -20.76 -5.52 9.15
C ALA A 32 -20.45 -5.98 7.71
N ARG A 33 -20.56 -5.08 6.72
CA ARG A 33 -20.37 -5.42 5.30
C ARG A 33 -18.90 -5.60 4.95
N ALA A 34 -18.58 -6.56 4.09
CA ALA A 34 -17.23 -6.78 3.59
C ALA A 34 -16.91 -5.84 2.42
N TRP A 35 -16.42 -4.64 2.73
CA TRP A 35 -16.17 -3.59 1.74
C TRP A 35 -14.70 -3.18 1.60
N LEU A 36 -13.83 -3.50 2.56
CA LEU A 36 -12.46 -3.02 2.58
C LEU A 36 -11.52 -4.00 1.86
N PRO A 37 -10.90 -3.62 0.73
CA PRO A 37 -9.94 -4.48 0.05
C PRO A 37 -8.70 -4.74 0.92
N ILE A 38 -8.22 -5.98 0.89
CA ILE A 38 -7.02 -6.39 1.61
C ILE A 38 -6.15 -7.27 0.71
N TRP A 39 -4.82 -7.15 0.85
CA TRP A 39 -3.86 -7.95 0.11
C TRP A 39 -2.73 -8.47 1.00
N HIS A 40 -2.37 -9.74 0.84
CA HIS A 40 -1.34 -10.42 1.65
C HIS A 40 -0.16 -10.93 0.81
N PRO A 41 0.65 -10.06 0.20
CA PRO A 41 1.77 -10.51 -0.62
C PRO A 41 2.95 -11.00 0.25
N ARG A 42 3.82 -11.80 -0.37
CA ARG A 42 5.05 -12.33 0.23
C ARG A 42 6.26 -11.98 -0.63
N ARG A 43 7.39 -11.65 -0.01
CA ARG A 43 8.69 -11.48 -0.68
C ARG A 43 9.80 -12.15 0.13
N GLY A 44 10.23 -13.32 -0.30
CA GLY A 44 11.08 -14.17 0.54
C GLY A 44 10.36 -14.46 1.87
N ASP A 45 11.04 -14.22 2.99
CA ASP A 45 10.50 -14.42 4.33
C ASP A 45 9.57 -13.31 4.82
N TRP A 46 9.52 -12.18 4.09
CA TRP A 46 8.64 -11.08 4.43
C TRP A 46 7.20 -11.39 4.05
N ARG A 47 6.30 -11.25 5.03
CA ARG A 47 4.85 -11.26 4.86
C ARG A 47 4.34 -9.84 5.00
N PHE A 48 3.48 -9.43 4.09
CA PHE A 48 2.86 -8.11 4.15
C PHE A 48 1.35 -8.23 4.29
N THR A 49 0.75 -7.20 4.88
CA THR A 49 -0.69 -6.94 4.82
C THR A 49 -0.86 -5.51 4.34
N VAL A 50 -1.56 -5.34 3.22
CA VAL A 50 -1.77 -4.06 2.55
C VAL A 50 -3.25 -3.79 2.44
N LEU A 51 -3.69 -2.61 2.90
CA LEU A 51 -5.09 -2.18 2.86
C LEU A 51 -5.20 -0.65 2.87
N PHE A 52 -6.37 -0.12 2.54
CA PHE A 52 -6.65 1.30 2.73
C PHE A 52 -6.85 1.62 4.22
N SER A 53 -6.37 2.80 4.64
CA SER A 53 -6.66 3.35 5.96
C SER A 53 -8.16 3.56 6.13
N ASN A 54 -8.76 2.92 7.13
CA ASN A 54 -10.17 3.09 7.52
C ASN A 54 -10.31 3.94 8.81
N THR A 55 -9.42 4.92 8.97
CA THR A 55 -9.43 5.82 10.14
C THR A 55 -10.31 7.04 9.88
N GLU A 56 -10.81 7.68 10.94
CA GLU A 56 -11.62 8.91 10.82
C GLU A 56 -10.95 9.97 9.98
N ARG A 57 -9.64 10.10 10.19
CA ARG A 57 -8.83 11.10 9.55
C ARG A 57 -8.80 10.91 8.04
N ALA A 58 -8.74 9.67 7.57
CA ALA A 58 -8.81 9.37 6.13
C ALA A 58 -10.19 9.71 5.55
N HIS A 59 -11.27 9.43 6.30
CA HIS A 59 -12.64 9.79 5.93
C HIS A 59 -12.85 11.31 5.89
N ARG A 60 -12.49 12.03 6.95
CA ARG A 60 -12.66 13.49 7.08
C ARG A 60 -11.86 14.30 6.06
N THR A 61 -10.78 13.74 5.52
CA THR A 61 -9.94 14.39 4.51
C THR A 61 -10.28 13.96 3.08
N GLY A 62 -11.32 13.15 2.88
CA GLY A 62 -11.70 12.64 1.54
C GLY A 62 -10.63 11.74 0.92
N HIS A 63 -9.76 11.15 1.73
CA HIS A 63 -8.64 10.32 1.30
C HIS A 63 -8.90 8.82 1.51
N VAL A 64 -10.18 8.45 1.64
CA VAL A 64 -10.63 7.05 1.59
C VAL A 64 -10.26 6.50 0.21
N GLY A 65 -9.43 5.47 0.16
CA GLY A 65 -8.90 4.95 -1.11
C GLY A 65 -7.59 5.60 -1.59
N ASP A 66 -7.02 6.54 -0.81
CA ASP A 66 -5.70 7.11 -1.08
C ASP A 66 -4.64 6.63 -0.09
N TRP A 67 -4.92 6.62 1.21
CA TRP A 67 -3.94 6.24 2.22
C TRP A 67 -3.83 4.72 2.32
N VAL A 68 -2.65 4.19 2.03
CA VAL A 68 -2.38 2.75 2.09
C VAL A 68 -1.53 2.45 3.31
N VAL A 69 -1.99 1.54 4.16
CA VAL A 69 -1.23 1.05 5.32
C VAL A 69 -0.63 -0.30 4.95
N ILE A 70 0.68 -0.43 5.19
CA ILE A 70 1.46 -1.64 4.95
C ILE A 70 1.99 -2.11 6.28
N TYR A 71 1.55 -3.29 6.71
CA TYR A 71 2.17 -4.03 7.79
C TYR A 71 3.18 -5.01 7.21
N SER A 72 4.36 -5.14 7.82
CA SER A 72 5.42 -6.06 7.40
C SER A 72 5.89 -6.89 8.58
N ARG A 73 5.96 -8.22 8.41
CA ARG A 73 6.47 -9.14 9.41
C ARG A 73 7.44 -10.13 8.76
N ARG A 74 8.50 -10.49 9.47
CA ARG A 74 9.37 -11.64 9.17
C ARG A 74 9.76 -12.35 10.48
N PRO A 75 10.12 -13.64 10.45
CA PRO A 75 10.60 -14.34 11.65
C PRO A 75 11.80 -13.62 12.29
N GLY A 76 11.81 -13.55 13.63
CA GLY A 76 12.93 -12.98 14.39
C GLY A 76 13.14 -11.47 14.27
N ALA A 77 12.21 -10.71 13.67
CA ALA A 77 12.31 -9.25 13.58
C ALA A 77 11.05 -8.56 14.08
N PRO A 78 11.16 -7.31 14.57
CA PRO A 78 10.01 -6.50 14.92
C PRO A 78 9.04 -6.31 13.76
N GLU A 79 7.76 -6.18 14.08
CA GLU A 79 6.75 -5.79 13.09
C GLU A 79 6.98 -4.36 12.63
N GLY A 80 6.93 -4.16 11.32
CA GLY A 80 6.99 -2.85 10.70
C GLY A 80 5.61 -2.38 10.28
N GLN A 81 5.41 -1.07 10.33
CA GLN A 81 4.25 -0.39 9.78
C GLN A 81 4.70 0.81 8.95
N ALA A 82 4.08 1.01 7.79
CA ALA A 82 4.26 2.19 6.97
C ALA A 82 2.91 2.68 6.46
N THR A 83 2.77 4.00 6.32
CA THR A 83 1.61 4.61 5.65
C THR A 83 2.09 5.34 4.40
N VAL A 84 1.57 4.94 3.24
CA VAL A 84 1.83 5.56 1.95
C VAL A 84 0.65 6.45 1.58
N VAL A 85 0.94 7.68 1.17
CA VAL A 85 -0.08 8.67 0.81
C VAL A 85 0.31 9.43 -0.44
N THR A 86 -0.65 10.13 -1.04
CA THR A 86 -0.35 11.13 -2.05
C THR A 86 0.11 12.40 -1.35
N GLU A 87 1.26 12.93 -1.74
CA GLU A 87 1.74 14.22 -1.24
C GLU A 87 1.07 15.36 -2.01
N TRP A 88 0.61 16.40 -1.30
CA TRP A 88 -0.15 17.49 -1.88
C TRP A 88 0.65 18.81 -1.91
N ARG A 89 1.81 18.85 -1.23
CA ARG A 89 2.62 20.06 -1.07
C ARG A 89 4.10 19.81 -1.37
N GLY A 90 4.81 20.88 -1.71
CA GLY A 90 6.25 20.87 -1.92
C GLY A 90 6.71 20.07 -3.14
N GLU A 91 8.02 19.77 -3.18
CA GLU A 91 8.70 19.13 -4.32
C GLU A 91 8.13 17.77 -4.73
N LEU A 92 7.49 17.05 -3.78
CA LEU A 92 6.92 15.73 -4.00
C LEU A 92 5.43 15.76 -4.33
N ARG A 93 4.84 16.94 -4.59
CA ARG A 93 3.41 17.07 -4.92
C ARG A 93 3.01 16.11 -6.06
N GLY A 94 1.91 15.39 -5.83
CA GLY A 94 1.37 14.37 -6.74
C GLY A 94 2.09 13.02 -6.69
N LYS A 95 3.18 12.89 -5.93
CA LYS A 95 3.91 11.63 -5.76
C LYS A 95 3.39 10.83 -4.57
N ARG A 96 3.69 9.53 -4.58
CA ARG A 96 3.44 8.62 -3.45
C ARG A 96 4.60 8.68 -2.47
N VAL A 97 4.30 8.96 -1.21
CA VAL A 97 5.30 9.16 -0.16
C VAL A 97 4.99 8.29 1.05
N VAL A 98 6.03 7.74 1.67
CA VAL A 98 5.91 7.04 2.95
C VAL A 98 6.04 8.08 4.06
N ARG A 99 5.00 8.22 4.88
CA ARG A 99 4.98 9.17 6.00
C ARG A 99 6.11 8.88 6.99
N GLY A 100 6.82 9.92 7.41
CA GLY A 100 7.99 9.84 8.28
C GLY A 100 9.29 9.44 7.58
N ARG A 101 9.27 9.30 6.25
CA ARG A 101 10.44 8.94 5.41
C ARG A 101 10.53 9.84 4.17
N GLU A 102 10.12 11.10 4.31
CA GLU A 102 10.01 12.08 3.23
C GLU A 102 11.37 12.31 2.54
N ASP A 103 12.46 12.36 3.28
CA ASP A 103 13.82 12.50 2.73
C ASP A 103 14.24 11.32 1.87
N GLU A 104 13.90 10.10 2.29
CA GLU A 104 14.14 8.91 1.49
C GLU A 104 13.28 8.89 0.24
N CYS A 105 12.05 9.41 0.31
CA CYS A 105 11.20 9.59 -0.86
C CYS A 105 11.82 10.60 -1.84
N ARG A 106 12.33 11.74 -1.33
CA ARG A 106 13.05 12.72 -2.16
C ARG A 106 14.24 12.08 -2.89
N ARG A 107 15.06 11.30 -2.17
CA ARG A 107 16.19 10.57 -2.79
C ARG A 107 15.72 9.53 -3.79
N TYR A 108 14.63 8.82 -3.51
CA TYR A 108 14.04 7.83 -4.42
C TYR A 108 13.60 8.46 -5.74
N TYR A 109 12.89 9.59 -5.71
CA TYR A 109 12.41 10.27 -6.91
C TYR A 109 13.47 11.09 -7.65
N ARG A 110 14.57 11.47 -6.98
CA ARG A 110 15.73 12.13 -7.62
C ARG A 110 16.62 11.14 -8.39
N ARG A 111 16.53 9.84 -8.13
CA ARG A 111 17.24 8.83 -8.92
C ARG A 111 16.55 8.64 -10.28
N PRO A 112 17.29 8.56 -11.40
CA PRO A 112 16.73 8.08 -12.66
C PRO A 112 16.09 6.70 -12.42
N VAL A 113 14.83 6.52 -12.81
CA VAL A 113 14.14 5.24 -12.67
C VAL A 113 14.84 4.24 -13.58
N ASP A 114 15.58 3.27 -13.00
CA ASP A 114 16.03 2.09 -13.76
C ASP A 114 14.77 1.29 -14.17
N PRO A 115 14.50 1.12 -15.48
CA PRO A 115 13.33 0.42 -16.00
C PRO A 115 13.19 -1.03 -15.50
N ARG A 116 14.24 -1.61 -14.92
CA ARG A 116 14.31 -3.02 -14.51
C ARG A 116 13.76 -3.29 -13.10
N VAL A 117 13.57 -2.26 -12.26
CA VAL A 117 13.33 -2.41 -10.81
C VAL A 117 11.90 -2.84 -10.48
N ALA A 118 10.90 -2.49 -11.29
CA ALA A 118 9.50 -2.73 -10.96
C ALA A 118 8.99 -4.10 -11.43
N ARG A 119 9.38 -5.22 -10.80
CA ARG A 119 9.01 -6.55 -11.34
C ARG A 119 8.52 -7.63 -10.39
N TRP A 120 8.51 -7.43 -9.07
CA TRP A 120 8.07 -8.52 -8.18
C TRP A 120 6.57 -8.49 -7.86
N ALA A 121 6.00 -7.36 -7.42
CA ALA A 121 4.59 -7.26 -7.00
C ALA A 121 3.60 -7.69 -8.10
N ARG A 122 3.89 -7.33 -9.36
CA ARG A 122 3.12 -7.70 -10.55
C ARG A 122 3.06 -9.21 -10.83
N ARG A 123 4.07 -9.99 -10.40
CA ARG A 123 4.09 -11.46 -10.59
C ARG A 123 3.26 -12.17 -9.53
N THR A 124 3.30 -11.70 -8.29
CA THR A 124 2.50 -12.25 -7.17
C THR A 124 1.01 -12.05 -7.40
N ALA A 125 0.61 -10.95 -8.05
CA ALA A 125 -0.78 -10.66 -8.37
C ALA A 125 -1.35 -11.46 -9.56
N ARG A 126 -0.51 -11.88 -10.52
CA ARG A 126 -0.97 -12.70 -11.66
C ARG A 126 -1.51 -14.07 -11.22
N ALA A 127 -1.03 -14.62 -10.11
CA ALA A 127 -1.56 -15.86 -9.53
C ALA A 127 -2.99 -15.71 -8.98
N LEU A 128 -3.40 -14.51 -8.56
CA LEU A 128 -4.79 -14.23 -8.14
C LEU A 128 -5.74 -14.04 -9.34
N SER A 129 -5.20 -13.89 -10.55
CA SER A 129 -5.87 -13.74 -11.87
C SER A 129 -6.29 -15.03 -12.57
N ALA A 130 -5.71 -16.16 -12.17
CA ALA A 130 -5.76 -17.42 -12.91
C ALA A 130 -6.52 -18.53 -12.15
N ALA A 131 -7.23 -18.14 -11.09
CA ALA A 131 -8.15 -18.97 -10.31
C ALA A 131 -9.52 -18.29 -10.32
#